data_AF-A0A2W6Y9C0-F1
#
_entry.id   AF-A0A2W6Y9C0-F1
#
_cell.length_a   1.000
_cell.length_b   1.000
_cell.length_c   1.000
_cell.angle_alpha   90.00
_cell.angle_beta   90.00
_cell.angle_gamma   90.00
#
_symmetry.space_group_name_H-M   'P 1'
#
loop_
_entity.id
_entity.type
_entity.pdbx_description
1 polymer ?
#
loop_
_entity_poly.entity_id
_entity_poly.type
_entity_poly.pdbx_seq_one_letter_code
_entity_poly.pdbx_strand_id
1 'polypeptide(L)'
;MSYIVYDLETSGLAPQWNVPLQAALIHCDDNLQPLSELSLRCRLPAHIVPAPGALFTTGIGPAQLEQAPMSSTEMLIAIAKALSAWAPSTVIGYNTIRFDEEMLRHAFFTHLLPPYATQLGGHRRADLLTMVRAVAMLEPQAITVPITRSANRASSSAISAGRTASRWPRMRRMTPWRIRERRSPCSGTCARSRPQRSR
;
A
#
# COMPACT_ATOMS: atom_id res chain seq x y z
N MET A 1 -0.50 -21.93 -1.22
CA MET A 1 0.66 -21.02 -1.43
C MET A 1 0.22 -19.58 -1.20
N SER A 2 0.82 -18.84 -0.28
CA SER A 2 0.35 -17.51 0.13
C SER A 2 0.83 -16.35 -0.75
N TYR A 3 0.13 -15.22 -0.63
CA TYR A 3 0.39 -13.97 -1.36
C TYR A 3 0.62 -12.81 -0.39
N ILE A 4 1.47 -11.87 -0.80
CA ILE A 4 1.61 -10.58 -0.13
C ILE A 4 1.20 -9.51 -1.14
N VAL A 5 0.09 -8.84 -0.89
CA VAL A 5 -0.37 -7.70 -1.69
C VAL A 5 0.10 -6.43 -1.01
N TYR A 6 0.78 -5.53 -1.73
CA TYR A 6 1.18 -4.26 -1.14
C TYR A 6 1.15 -3.08 -2.09
N ASP A 7 1.06 -1.89 -1.50
CA ASP A 7 1.03 -0.60 -2.19
C ASP A 7 1.67 0.49 -1.30
N LEU A 8 2.31 1.47 -1.94
CA LEU A 8 3.00 2.57 -1.26
C LEU A 8 2.47 3.92 -1.71
N GLU A 9 2.26 4.80 -0.73
CA GLU A 9 2.09 6.22 -0.99
C GLU A 9 3.42 6.92 -0.73
N THR A 10 3.92 7.67 -1.71
CA THR A 10 5.29 8.17 -1.68
C THR A 10 5.31 9.70 -1.68
N SER A 11 6.46 10.26 -1.30
CA SER A 11 6.71 11.71 -1.37
C SER A 11 6.89 12.21 -2.81
N GLY A 12 7.06 11.32 -3.79
CA GLY A 12 7.22 11.66 -5.20
C GLY A 12 7.54 10.44 -6.07
N LEU A 13 7.71 10.69 -7.37
CA LEU A 13 7.81 9.64 -8.39
C LEU A 13 9.22 9.05 -8.58
N ALA A 14 10.27 9.77 -8.21
CA ALA A 14 11.66 9.34 -8.46
C ALA A 14 12.19 8.54 -7.25
N PRO A 15 12.39 7.21 -7.35
CA PRO A 15 12.78 6.36 -6.22
C PRO A 15 14.07 6.77 -5.53
N GLN A 16 15.05 7.27 -6.29
CA GLN A 16 16.34 7.68 -5.75
C GLN A 16 16.28 8.94 -4.86
N TRP A 17 15.23 9.76 -4.99
CA TRP A 17 15.11 11.06 -4.30
C TRP A 17 13.90 11.17 -3.38
N ASN A 18 13.03 10.17 -3.40
CA ASN A 18 11.78 10.18 -2.65
C ASN A 18 11.74 8.96 -1.74
N VAL A 19 10.88 9.06 -0.73
CA VAL A 19 10.67 8.03 0.28
C VAL A 19 9.19 7.62 0.34
N PRO A 20 8.90 6.37 0.74
CA PRO A 20 7.54 5.98 1.11
C PRO A 20 7.08 6.75 2.35
N LEU A 21 5.81 7.13 2.40
CA LEU A 21 5.14 7.86 3.48
C LEU A 21 4.03 7.04 4.13
N GLN A 22 3.37 6.20 3.35
CA GLN A 22 2.41 5.20 3.81
C GLN A 22 2.70 3.88 3.11
N ALA A 23 2.48 2.78 3.82
CA ALA A 23 2.54 1.44 3.25
C ALA A 23 1.33 0.64 3.70
N ALA A 24 0.68 -0.04 2.77
CA ALA A 24 -0.38 -1.00 3.04
C ALA A 24 0.09 -2.37 2.55
N LEU A 25 0.09 -3.36 3.44
CA LEU A 25 0.44 -4.74 3.11
C LEU A 25 -0.65 -5.68 3.63
N ILE A 26 -1.04 -6.65 2.82
CA ILE A 26 -1.98 -7.71 3.18
C ILE A 26 -1.33 -9.05 2.86
N HIS A 27 -1.25 -9.94 3.85
CA HIS A 27 -0.87 -11.33 3.66
C HIS A 27 -2.12 -12.17 3.50
N CYS A 28 -2.21 -12.92 2.41
CA CYS A 28 -3.36 -13.77 2.08
C CYS A 28 -2.95 -15.23 1.90
N ASP A 29 -3.90 -16.13 2.11
CA ASP A 29 -3.77 -17.54 1.73
C ASP A 29 -3.87 -17.75 0.20
N ASP A 30 -3.86 -19.00 -0.27
CA ASP A 30 -4.01 -19.31 -1.69
C ASP A 30 -5.38 -19.00 -2.27
N ASN A 31 -6.40 -18.90 -1.44
CA ASN A 31 -7.76 -18.52 -1.83
C ASN A 31 -7.97 -16.99 -1.74
N LEU A 32 -6.88 -16.23 -1.63
CA LEU A 32 -6.85 -14.77 -1.48
C LEU A 32 -7.65 -14.27 -0.27
N GLN A 33 -7.82 -15.09 0.76
CA GLN A 33 -8.42 -14.67 2.01
C GLN A 33 -7.36 -13.98 2.90
N PRO A 34 -7.65 -12.79 3.45
CA PRO A 34 -6.70 -12.04 4.26
C PRO A 34 -6.43 -12.76 5.59
N LEU A 35 -5.15 -13.01 5.88
CA LEU A 35 -4.64 -13.59 7.12
C LEU A 35 -4.09 -12.51 8.06
N SER A 36 -3.44 -11.49 7.50
CA SER A 36 -2.85 -10.39 8.25
C SER A 36 -2.85 -9.11 7.42
N GLU A 37 -2.99 -7.97 8.08
CA GLU A 37 -3.00 -6.65 7.46
C GLU A 37 -2.06 -5.71 8.21
N LEU A 38 -1.34 -4.88 7.48
CA LEU A 38 -0.43 -3.88 8.00
C LEU A 38 -0.66 -2.55 7.28
N SER A 39 -1.04 -1.53 8.04
CA SER A 39 -1.23 -0.16 7.53
C SER A 39 -0.30 0.76 8.31
N LEU A 40 0.77 1.21 7.67
CA LEU A 40 1.83 2.00 8.27
C LEU A 40 1.83 3.42 7.72
N ARG A 41 2.17 4.39 8.56
CA ARG A 41 2.40 5.78 8.18
C ARG A 41 3.63 6.30 8.89
N CYS A 42 4.49 7.01 8.17
CA CYS A 42 5.69 7.61 8.73
C CYS A 42 5.74 9.12 8.54
N ARG A 43 6.52 9.76 9.40
CA ARG A 43 6.85 11.16 9.30
C ARG A 43 7.77 11.40 8.12
N LEU A 44 7.54 12.51 7.43
CA LEU A 44 8.42 12.97 6.36
C LEU A 44 9.81 13.24 6.94
N PRO A 45 10.89 12.66 6.39
CA PRO A 45 12.24 13.01 6.80
C PRO A 45 12.54 14.49 6.54
N ALA A 46 13.18 15.17 7.48
CA ALA A 46 13.39 16.63 7.44
C ALA A 46 14.18 17.14 6.21
N HIS A 47 14.92 16.26 5.53
CA HIS A 47 15.73 16.59 4.36
C HIS A 47 14.99 16.34 3.02
N ILE A 48 13.76 15.83 3.05
CA ILE A 48 12.96 15.54 1.85
C ILE A 48 11.88 16.61 1.70
N VAL A 49 11.79 17.20 0.51
CA VAL A 49 10.67 18.08 0.12
C VAL A 49 9.73 17.27 -0.78
N PRO A 50 8.49 16.98 -0.36
CA PRO A 50 7.58 16.16 -1.16
C PRO A 50 7.10 16.91 -2.40
N ALA A 51 6.91 16.18 -3.49
CA ALA A 51 6.32 16.72 -4.70
C ALA A 51 4.86 17.13 -4.43
N PRO A 52 4.44 18.37 -4.74
CA PRO A 52 3.07 18.82 -4.50
C PRO A 52 2.03 17.92 -5.18
N GLY A 53 2.32 17.47 -6.41
CA GLY A 53 1.45 16.54 -7.15
C GLY A 53 1.27 15.18 -6.46
N ALA A 54 2.29 14.70 -5.73
CA ALA A 54 2.17 13.48 -4.94
C ALA A 54 1.19 13.72 -3.79
N LEU A 55 1.37 14.77 -2.99
CA LEU A 55 0.47 15.09 -1.87
C LEU A 55 -1.00 15.28 -2.31
N PHE A 56 -1.23 15.90 -3.47
CA PHE A 56 -2.58 16.01 -4.03
C PHE A 56 -3.17 14.66 -4.45
N THR A 57 -2.34 13.78 -5.02
CA THR A 57 -2.79 12.46 -5.48
C THR A 57 -3.09 11.53 -4.30
N THR A 58 -2.20 11.51 -3.30
CA THR A 58 -2.31 10.65 -2.12
C THR A 58 -3.31 11.21 -1.09
N GLY A 59 -3.60 12.51 -1.15
CA GLY A 59 -4.44 13.21 -0.18
C GLY A 59 -3.77 13.39 1.18
N ILE A 60 -2.46 13.18 1.29
CA ILE A 60 -1.72 13.32 2.54
C ILE A 60 -1.39 14.80 2.77
N GLY A 61 -1.98 15.37 3.82
CA GLY A 61 -1.76 16.77 4.20
C GLY A 61 -0.48 16.99 5.02
N PRO A 62 0.08 18.22 5.05
CA PRO A 62 1.29 18.53 5.84
C PRO A 62 1.18 18.15 7.32
N ALA A 63 0.05 18.44 7.96
CA ALA A 63 -0.18 18.08 9.36
C ALA A 63 -0.14 16.55 9.59
N GLN A 64 -0.60 15.75 8.62
CA GLN A 64 -0.54 14.29 8.72
C GLN A 64 0.88 13.76 8.59
N LEU A 65 1.73 14.43 7.79
CA LEU A 65 3.16 14.09 7.67
C LEU A 65 3.90 14.35 8.98
N GLU A 66 3.60 15.42 9.68
CA GLU A 66 4.27 15.74 10.95
C GLU A 66 3.76 14.87 12.11
N GLN A 67 2.47 14.57 12.12
CA GLN A 67 1.80 13.84 13.21
C GLN A 67 1.82 12.31 13.01
N ALA A 68 2.40 11.82 11.92
CA ALA A 68 2.49 10.38 11.68
C ALA A 68 3.20 9.67 12.84
N PRO A 69 2.77 8.45 13.21
CA PRO A 69 3.21 7.79 14.43
C PRO A 69 4.68 7.33 14.36
N MET A 70 5.14 6.92 13.17
CA MET A 70 6.45 6.31 12.98
C MET A 70 7.43 7.28 12.30
N SER A 71 8.72 7.06 12.46
CA SER A 71 9.75 7.56 11.56
C SER A 71 9.85 6.72 10.29
N SER A 72 10.47 7.26 9.23
CA SER A 72 10.74 6.50 7.99
C SER A 72 11.46 5.17 8.29
N THR A 73 12.50 5.20 9.12
CA THR A 73 13.26 4.01 9.51
C THR A 73 12.39 2.96 10.21
N GLU A 74 11.55 3.36 11.17
CA GLU A 74 10.68 2.43 11.90
C GLU A 74 9.67 1.77 10.95
N MET A 75 9.12 2.52 9.99
CA MET A 75 8.21 1.97 8.99
C MET A 75 8.92 0.95 8.11
N LEU A 76 10.11 1.27 7.61
CA LEU A 76 10.89 0.36 6.77
C LEU A 76 11.29 -0.91 7.52
N ILE A 77 11.67 -0.82 8.80
CA ILE A 77 11.92 -1.98 9.66
C ILE A 77 10.67 -2.84 9.80
N ALA A 78 9.49 -2.23 9.99
CA ALA A 78 8.23 -2.97 10.10
C ALA A 78 7.89 -3.70 8.78
N ILE A 79 8.09 -3.06 7.63
CA ILE A 79 7.92 -3.69 6.31
C ILE A 79 8.88 -4.87 6.14
N ALA A 80 10.18 -4.68 6.43
CA ALA A 80 11.18 -5.74 6.30
C ALA A 80 10.87 -6.95 7.21
N LYS A 81 10.41 -6.69 8.45
CA LYS A 81 9.96 -7.74 9.38
C LYS A 81 8.75 -8.49 8.84
N ALA A 82 7.77 -7.78 8.30
CA ALA A 82 6.57 -8.40 7.72
C ALA A 82 6.91 -9.28 6.52
N LEU A 83 7.71 -8.78 5.58
CA LEU A 83 8.18 -9.55 4.42
C LEU A 83 8.91 -10.84 4.87
N SER A 84 9.85 -10.72 5.81
CA SER A 84 10.58 -11.87 6.34
C SER A 84 9.68 -12.87 7.07
N ALA A 85 8.68 -12.41 7.82
CA ALA A 85 7.78 -13.28 8.58
C ALA A 85 6.81 -14.04 7.67
N TRP A 86 6.48 -13.48 6.51
CA TRP A 86 5.54 -14.06 5.55
C TRP A 86 6.24 -14.82 4.42
N ALA A 87 7.55 -15.07 4.52
CA ALA A 87 8.28 -15.90 3.59
C ALA A 87 8.02 -17.41 3.82
N PRO A 88 7.93 -18.25 2.76
CA PRO A 88 7.90 -17.89 1.35
C PRO A 88 6.48 -17.51 0.89
N SER A 89 6.35 -16.41 0.14
CA SER A 89 5.08 -15.96 -0.46
C SER A 89 5.30 -15.34 -1.82
N THR A 90 4.26 -15.27 -2.66
CA THR A 90 4.29 -14.50 -3.90
C THR A 90 3.94 -13.04 -3.58
N VAL A 91 4.90 -12.15 -3.73
CA VAL A 91 4.72 -10.70 -3.61
C VAL A 91 4.08 -10.18 -4.89
N ILE A 92 2.95 -9.48 -4.77
CA ILE A 92 2.16 -8.95 -5.89
C ILE A 92 1.63 -7.55 -5.57
N GLY A 93 1.44 -6.75 -6.60
CA GLY A 93 0.79 -5.44 -6.53
C GLY A 93 0.47 -4.94 -7.93
N TYR A 94 0.16 -3.66 -8.08
CA TYR A 94 -0.21 -3.07 -9.37
C TYR A 94 0.85 -2.08 -9.84
N ASN A 95 1.61 -2.41 -10.89
CA ASN A 95 2.79 -1.65 -11.35
C ASN A 95 3.95 -1.62 -10.35
N THR A 96 3.93 -2.54 -9.39
CA THR A 96 4.85 -2.59 -8.26
C THR A 96 6.28 -2.94 -8.65
N ILE A 97 6.50 -3.77 -9.67
CA ILE A 97 7.87 -4.13 -10.09
C ILE A 97 8.63 -2.91 -10.62
N ARG A 98 7.93 -2.00 -11.32
CA ARG A 98 8.54 -0.80 -11.91
C ARG A 98 8.61 0.39 -10.97
N PHE A 99 7.81 0.39 -9.90
CA PHE A 99 7.68 1.55 -9.01
C PHE A 99 7.97 1.18 -7.54
N ASP A 100 7.04 0.51 -6.86
CA ASP A 100 7.14 0.25 -5.42
C ASP A 100 8.40 -0.54 -5.04
N GLU A 101 8.79 -1.53 -5.84
CA GLU A 101 10.02 -2.29 -5.58
C GLU A 101 11.27 -1.43 -5.69
N GLU A 102 11.34 -0.53 -6.68
CA GLU A 102 12.47 0.40 -6.79
C GLU A 102 12.47 1.37 -5.61
N MET A 103 11.30 1.87 -5.21
CA MET A 103 11.14 2.73 -4.04
C MET A 103 11.62 2.03 -2.76
N LEU A 104 11.22 0.77 -2.53
CA LEU A 104 11.69 -0.02 -1.39
C LEU A 104 13.17 -0.34 -1.47
N ARG A 105 13.71 -0.69 -2.63
CA ARG A 105 15.15 -0.98 -2.78
C ARG A 105 16.00 0.22 -2.39
N HIS A 106 15.67 1.41 -2.91
CA HIS A 106 16.37 2.64 -2.56
C HIS A 106 16.19 2.98 -1.08
N ALA A 107 14.96 2.95 -0.58
CA ALA A 107 14.68 3.26 0.82
C ALA A 107 15.37 2.29 1.79
N PHE A 108 15.38 0.99 1.51
CA PHE A 108 16.08 0.01 2.32
C PHE A 108 17.59 0.21 2.24
N PHE A 109 18.14 0.45 1.05
CA PHE A 109 19.56 0.71 0.90
C PHE A 109 20.03 1.92 1.73
N THR A 110 19.31 3.04 1.70
CA THR A 110 19.68 4.24 2.47
C THR A 110 19.53 4.07 3.98
N HIS A 111 18.73 3.10 4.43
CA HIS A 111 18.49 2.79 5.84
C HIS A 111 19.24 1.53 6.31
N LEU A 112 20.19 1.01 5.52
CA LEU A 112 20.98 -0.19 5.83
C LEU A 112 20.12 -1.45 6.08
N LEU A 113 18.98 -1.54 5.41
CA LEU A 113 18.09 -2.70 5.41
C LEU A 113 18.29 -3.53 4.12
N PRO A 114 17.87 -4.81 4.09
CA PRO A 114 18.06 -5.68 2.93
C PRO A 114 17.34 -5.11 1.69
N PRO A 115 18.05 -4.63 0.64
CA PRO A 115 17.42 -3.92 -0.47
C PRO A 115 16.48 -4.80 -1.29
N TYR A 116 16.81 -6.09 -1.40
CA TYR A 116 16.08 -7.07 -2.20
C TYR A 116 15.12 -7.94 -1.37
N ALA A 117 14.54 -7.38 -0.30
CA ALA A 117 13.70 -8.13 0.62
C ALA A 117 12.45 -8.77 -0.04
N THR A 118 11.94 -8.20 -1.13
CA THR A 118 10.79 -8.78 -1.87
C THR A 118 11.19 -9.92 -2.81
N GLN A 119 12.48 -10.10 -3.09
CA GLN A 119 13.01 -11.12 -4.03
C GLN A 119 13.75 -12.26 -3.36
N LEU A 120 14.35 -12.01 -2.20
CA LEU A 120 15.10 -13.00 -1.45
C LEU A 120 14.17 -13.80 -0.51
N GLY A 121 14.72 -14.72 0.28
CA GLY A 121 13.93 -15.48 1.26
C GLY A 121 12.93 -16.49 0.66
N GLY A 122 13.06 -16.82 -0.63
CA GLY A 122 12.13 -17.74 -1.31
C GLY A 122 10.84 -17.07 -1.80
N HIS A 123 10.78 -15.74 -1.78
CA HIS A 123 9.69 -15.00 -2.41
C HIS A 123 9.66 -15.20 -3.93
N ARG A 124 8.45 -15.13 -4.48
CA ARG A 124 8.23 -14.96 -5.93
C ARG A 124 7.61 -13.61 -6.17
N ARG A 125 7.65 -13.12 -7.41
CA ARG A 125 7.11 -11.82 -7.79
C ARG A 125 6.09 -11.93 -8.91
N ALA A 126 5.07 -11.09 -8.85
CA ALA A 126 4.11 -10.89 -9.93
C ALA A 126 3.67 -9.43 -9.98
N ASP A 127 3.25 -8.96 -11.16
CA ASP A 127 2.72 -7.60 -11.35
C ASP A 127 1.36 -7.67 -12.05
N LEU A 128 0.33 -7.23 -11.32
CA LEU A 128 -1.05 -7.33 -11.76
C LEU A 128 -1.35 -6.45 -12.98
N LEU A 129 -0.66 -5.32 -13.15
CA LEU A 129 -0.85 -4.46 -14.32
C LEU A 129 -0.46 -5.20 -15.60
N THR A 130 0.64 -5.95 -15.56
CA THR A 130 1.11 -6.75 -16.70
C THR A 130 0.14 -7.89 -16.99
N MET A 131 -0.35 -8.57 -15.94
CA MET A 131 -1.34 -9.64 -16.07
C MET A 131 -2.65 -9.14 -16.67
N VAL A 132 -3.20 -8.03 -16.17
CA VAL A 132 -4.45 -7.44 -16.67
C VAL A 132 -4.31 -7.00 -18.13
N ARG A 133 -3.16 -6.43 -18.53
CA ARG A 133 -2.89 -6.09 -19.93
C ARG A 133 -2.84 -7.34 -20.81
N ALA A 134 -2.22 -8.41 -20.35
CA ALA A 134 -2.18 -9.68 -21.09
C ALA A 134 -3.60 -10.26 -21.26
N VAL A 135 -4.41 -10.29 -20.21
CA VAL A 135 -5.82 -10.73 -20.27
C VAL A 135 -6.61 -9.86 -21.24
N ALA A 136 -6.51 -8.53 -21.15
CA ALA A 136 -7.23 -7.62 -22.04
C ALA A 136 -6.87 -7.81 -23.52
N MET A 137 -5.66 -8.26 -23.84
CA MET A 137 -5.21 -8.50 -25.22
C MET A 137 -5.55 -9.91 -25.72
N LEU A 138 -5.36 -10.93 -24.87
CA LEU A 138 -5.49 -12.35 -25.25
C LEU A 138 -6.91 -12.89 -25.07
N GLU A 139 -7.62 -12.40 -24.05
CA GLU A 139 -8.98 -12.82 -23.71
C GLU A 139 -9.83 -11.60 -23.30
N PRO A 140 -10.21 -10.72 -24.26
CA PRO A 140 -10.89 -9.46 -23.98
C PRO A 140 -12.28 -9.63 -23.36
N GLN A 141 -12.87 -10.83 -23.42
CA GLN A 141 -14.17 -11.10 -22.80
C GLN A 141 -14.06 -11.49 -21.32
N ALA A 142 -12.87 -11.85 -20.82
CA ALA A 142 -12.68 -12.24 -19.42
C ALA A 142 -12.84 -11.08 -18.44
N ILE A 143 -12.56 -9.84 -18.86
CA ILE A 143 -12.66 -8.64 -18.02
C ILE A 143 -13.27 -7.46 -18.78
N THR A 144 -14.05 -6.64 -18.08
CA THR A 144 -14.54 -5.37 -18.63
C THR A 144 -13.50 -4.27 -18.44
N VAL A 145 -12.88 -3.80 -19.52
CA VAL A 145 -11.92 -2.69 -19.48
C VAL A 145 -12.66 -1.36 -19.73
N PRO A 146 -12.60 -0.39 -18.80
CA PRO A 146 -13.27 0.90 -18.99
C PRO A 146 -12.57 1.72 -20.09
N ILE A 147 -13.36 2.32 -20.98
CA ILE A 147 -12.86 3.20 -22.04
C ILE A 147 -13.04 4.65 -21.57
N THR A 148 -11.93 5.36 -21.34
CA THR A 148 -11.98 6.78 -21.02
C THR A 148 -12.30 7.59 -22.29
N ARG A 149 -13.15 8.61 -22.16
CA ARG A 149 -13.61 9.48 -23.27
C ARG A 149 -12.47 10.19 -24.02
N SER A 150 -11.28 10.28 -23.42
CA SER A 150 -10.05 10.88 -23.98
C SER A 150 -9.16 9.88 -24.71
N ALA A 151 -9.40 8.57 -24.57
CA ALA A 151 -8.59 7.51 -25.18
C ALA A 151 -9.11 7.14 -26.58
N ASN A 152 -9.29 8.14 -27.44
CA ASN A 152 -9.35 7.92 -28.88
C ASN A 152 -7.95 8.18 -29.45
N ARG A 153 -7.08 7.15 -29.45
CA ARG A 153 -5.92 6.93 -30.36
C ARG A 153 -5.02 5.84 -29.76
N ALA A 154 -5.43 4.58 -29.88
CA ALA A 154 -4.56 3.40 -30.06
C ALA A 154 -5.32 2.08 -29.75
N SER A 155 -6.46 1.86 -30.40
CA SER A 155 -7.04 0.53 -30.64
C SER A 155 -8.35 0.67 -31.44
N SER A 156 -8.28 1.39 -32.55
CA SER A 156 -9.31 1.32 -33.58
C SER A 156 -9.12 0.04 -34.39
N SER A 157 -9.51 -1.09 -33.80
CA SER A 157 -9.86 -2.31 -34.54
C SER A 157 -10.88 -3.09 -33.71
N ALA A 158 -12.16 -2.76 -33.97
CA ALA A 158 -13.35 -3.57 -33.73
C ALA A 158 -13.53 -4.18 -32.32
N ILE A 159 -13.97 -3.37 -31.36
CA ILE A 159 -14.83 -3.87 -30.28
C ILE A 159 -16.26 -3.49 -30.68
N SER A 160 -16.97 -4.47 -31.24
CA SER A 160 -18.39 -4.34 -31.58
C SER A 160 -19.20 -4.08 -30.31
N ALA A 161 -20.05 -3.06 -30.39
CA ALA A 161 -20.88 -2.60 -29.30
C ALA A 161 -21.94 -3.64 -28.91
N GLY A 162 -21.68 -4.39 -27.84
CA GLY A 162 -22.72 -5.05 -27.05
C GLY A 162 -23.43 -4.02 -26.17
N ARG A 163 -24.52 -3.43 -26.67
CA ARG A 163 -25.39 -2.56 -25.88
C ARG A 163 -26.14 -3.39 -24.83
N THR A 164 -25.77 -3.27 -23.57
CA THR A 164 -26.70 -3.50 -22.45
C THR A 164 -26.65 -2.29 -21.53
N ALA A 165 -27.66 -1.43 -21.67
CA ALA A 165 -27.93 -0.35 -20.75
C ALA A 165 -28.47 -0.96 -19.44
N SER A 166 -27.59 -1.31 -18.51
CA SER A 166 -27.98 -1.53 -17.12
C SER A 166 -27.83 -0.23 -16.34
N ARG A 167 -28.97 0.24 -15.86
CA ARG A 167 -29.19 1.46 -15.09
C ARG A 167 -28.46 1.33 -13.76
N TRP A 168 -27.35 2.05 -13.58
CA TRP A 168 -26.65 2.15 -12.31
C TRP A 168 -27.58 2.73 -11.23
N PRO A 169 -27.74 2.11 -10.05
CA PRO A 169 -28.37 2.78 -8.93
C PRO A 169 -27.47 3.94 -8.49
N ARG A 170 -28.03 5.14 -8.28
CA ARG A 170 -27.34 6.28 -7.66
C ARG A 170 -26.62 5.81 -6.39
N MET A 171 -25.30 5.67 -6.43
CA MET A 171 -24.48 5.48 -5.23
C MET A 171 -24.70 6.68 -4.31
N ARG A 172 -25.21 6.41 -3.12
CA ARG A 172 -25.17 7.36 -2.00
C ARG A 172 -23.71 7.73 -1.78
N ARG A 173 -23.44 9.03 -1.60
CA ARG A 173 -22.12 9.55 -1.23
C ARG A 173 -21.55 8.70 -0.09
N MET A 174 -20.44 8.02 -0.33
CA MET A 174 -19.65 7.38 0.71
C MET A 174 -19.20 8.48 1.67
N THR A 175 -19.64 8.40 2.91
CA THR A 175 -19.11 9.22 4.01
C THR A 175 -17.63 8.87 4.24
N PRO A 176 -16.80 9.82 4.70
CA PRO A 176 -15.40 9.55 5.01
C PRO A 176 -15.28 8.41 6.04
N TRP A 177 -14.28 7.56 5.85
CA TRP A 177 -13.92 6.48 6.76
C TRP A 177 -13.69 7.02 8.18
N ARG A 178 -14.68 6.86 9.07
CA ARG A 178 -14.51 7.07 10.51
C ARG A 178 -13.76 5.87 11.08
N ILE A 179 -12.54 6.11 11.53
CA ILE A 179 -11.82 5.23 12.44
C ILE A 179 -12.69 5.10 13.71
N ARG A 180 -13.26 3.91 13.95
CA ARG A 180 -13.84 3.58 15.26
C ARG A 180 -12.69 3.21 16.18
N GLU A 181 -12.25 4.15 17.01
CA GLU A 181 -11.46 3.82 18.19
C GLU A 181 -12.30 2.89 19.09
N ARG A 182 -11.95 1.61 19.13
CA ARG A 182 -12.42 0.72 20.19
C ARG A 182 -11.65 1.11 21.45
N ARG A 183 -12.26 1.93 22.31
CA ARG A 183 -11.84 2.04 23.71
C ARG A 183 -12.22 0.74 24.41
N SER A 184 -11.23 -0.08 24.74
CA SER A 184 -11.41 -1.17 25.71
C SER A 184 -11.69 -0.57 27.09
N PRO A 185 -12.67 -1.07 27.86
CA PRO A 185 -12.84 -0.63 29.23
C PRO A 185 -11.71 -1.24 30.09
N CYS A 186 -10.76 -0.41 30.52
CA CYS A 186 -9.90 -0.75 31.65
C CYS A 186 -10.77 -0.86 32.91
N SER A 187 -11.02 -2.08 33.36
CA SER A 187 -11.49 -2.34 34.73
C SER A 187 -10.37 -1.95 35.70
N GLY A 188 -10.61 -0.93 36.52
CA GLY A 188 -9.77 -0.60 37.68
C GLY A 188 -9.66 -1.81 38.61
N THR A 189 -8.50 -2.09 39.20
CA THR A 189 -8.00 -1.38 40.39
C THR A 189 -6.47 -1.42 40.42
N CYS A 190 -5.81 -0.26 40.35
CA CYS A 190 -4.38 -0.15 40.67
C CYS A 190 -4.26 0.65 41.98
N ALA A 191 -4.15 -0.09 43.09
CA ALA A 191 -3.93 0.48 44.42
C ALA A 191 -2.56 1.15 44.47
N ARG A 192 -2.53 2.46 44.74
CA ARG A 192 -1.29 3.20 45.02
C ARG A 192 -0.82 2.86 46.44
N SER A 193 0.21 2.04 46.57
CA SER A 193 1.01 1.97 47.80
C SER A 193 2.03 3.11 47.80
N ARG A 194 1.93 4.03 48.77
CA ARG A 194 2.99 4.99 49.10
C ARG A 194 4.08 4.26 49.89
N PRO A 195 5.38 4.47 49.63
CA PRO A 195 6.40 4.07 50.59
C PRO A 195 6.44 5.11 51.73
N GLN A 196 6.25 4.64 52.96
CA GLN A 196 6.58 5.40 54.17
C GLN A 196 8.10 5.61 54.20
N ARG A 197 8.54 6.88 54.24
CA ARG A 197 9.88 7.24 54.70
C ARG A 197 9.85 7.26 56.22
N SER A 198 10.51 6.30 56.87
CA SER A 198 10.97 6.43 58.25
C SER A 198 12.38 7.02 58.26
N ARG A 199 12.65 7.76 59.35
CA ARG A 199 13.83 8.59 59.63
C ARG A 199 15.15 7.85 59.55
#